data_AF-A0A7V3VAE8-F1
#
_entry.id   AF-A0A7V3VAE8-F1
#
_cell.length_a   1.000
_cell.length_b   1.000
_cell.length_c   1.000
_cell.angle_alpha   90.00
_cell.angle_beta   90.00
_cell.angle_gamma   90.00
#
_symmetry.space_group_name_H-M   'P 1'
#
loop_
_entity.id
_entity.type
_entity.pdbx_description
1 polymer ?
#
loop_
_entity_poly.entity_id
_entity_poly.type
_entity_poly.pdbx_seq_one_letter_code
_entity_poly.pdbx_strand_id
1 'polypeptide(L)' 'MQGYCIKCKCKKEIADATEYMMKNGRRAIKGRCPDCGSVMVKVIGTIGKVEGRVENLANPGEPER' A
#
# COMPACT_ATOMS: atom_id res chain seq x y z
N MET A 1 3.35 4.57 5.58
CA MET A 1 1.91 4.20 5.64
C MET A 1 1.75 2.87 6.38
N GLN A 2 0.87 2.79 7.38
CA GLN A 2 0.77 1.60 8.25
C GLN A 2 -0.34 0.64 7.83
N GLY A 3 -0.07 -0.66 7.86
CA GLY A 3 -1.00 -1.77 7.63
C GLY A 3 -0.94 -2.80 8.76
N TYR A 4 -1.98 -3.62 8.91
CA TYR A 4 -2.02 -4.68 9.91
C TYR A 4 -1.59 -6.02 9.29
N CYS A 5 -0.52 -6.61 9.83
CA CYS A 5 -0.06 -7.91 9.38
C CYS A 5 -0.76 -9.00 10.19
N ILE A 6 -1.53 -9.88 9.54
CA ILE A 6 -2.23 -10.97 10.20
C ILE A 6 -1.29 -12.05 10.77
N LYS A 7 -0.11 -12.23 10.16
CA LYS A 7 0.89 -13.19 10.67
C LYS A 7 1.59 -12.66 11.91
N CYS A 8 1.99 -11.38 11.89
CA CYS A 8 2.64 -10.75 13.03
C CYS A 8 1.63 -10.28 14.10
N LYS A 9 0.34 -10.22 13.75
CA LYS A 9 -0.75 -9.67 14.59
C LYS A 9 -0.49 -8.24 15.09
N CYS A 10 0.27 -7.46 14.34
CA CYS A 10 0.69 -6.11 14.70
C CYS A 10 0.49 -5.12 13.55
N LYS A 11 0.37 -3.83 13.89
CA LYS A 11 0.43 -2.73 12.92
C LYS A 11 1.89 -2.44 12.58
N LYS A 12 2.22 -2.41 11.31
CA LYS A 12 3.58 -2.20 10.79
C LYS A 12 3.53 -1.35 9.53
N GLU A 13 4.68 -0.79 9.14
CA GLU A 13 4.79 -0.17 7.83
C GLU A 13 4.71 -1.22 6.73
N ILE A 14 4.03 -0.85 5.65
CA ILE A 14 3.90 -1.70 4.47
C ILE A 14 5.15 -1.48 3.60
N ALA A 15 5.93 -2.53 3.39
CA ALA A 15 7.03 -2.55 2.43
C ALA A 15 6.47 -2.69 1.00
N ASP A 16 7.17 -2.14 -0.01
CA ASP A 16 6.77 -2.18 -1.42
C ASP A 16 5.32 -1.70 -1.65
N ALA A 17 4.91 -0.67 -0.91
CA ALA A 17 3.54 -0.16 -0.90
C ALA A 17 3.20 0.50 -2.24
N THR A 18 2.40 -0.18 -3.05
CA THR A 18 1.93 0.26 -4.37
C THR A 18 0.43 0.54 -4.33
N GLU A 19 0.03 1.75 -4.69
CA GLU A 19 -1.39 2.08 -4.86
C GLU A 19 -1.92 1.52 -6.19
N TYR A 20 -3.12 0.95 -6.16
CA TYR A 20 -3.81 0.47 -7.35
C TYR A 20 -5.31 0.72 -7.23
N MET A 21 -5.93 0.96 -8.38
CA MET A 21 -7.39 1.09 -8.49
C MET A 21 -8.00 -0.27 -8.75
N MET A 22 -8.92 -0.67 -7.89
CA MET A 22 -9.72 -1.87 -8.07
C MET A 22 -10.74 -1.67 -9.20
N LYS A 23 -11.16 -2.77 -9.83
CA LYS A 23 -12.21 -2.75 -10.87
C LYS A 23 -13.56 -2.19 -10.40
N ASN A 24 -13.79 -2.11 -9.08
CA ASN A 24 -14.99 -1.54 -8.46
C ASN A 24 -14.86 -0.04 -8.14
N GLY A 25 -13.83 0.63 -8.66
CA GLY A 25 -13.60 2.07 -8.48
C GLY A 25 -13.01 2.45 -7.11
N ARG A 26 -12.66 1.49 -6.25
CA ARG A 26 -12.04 1.75 -4.95
C ARG A 26 -10.51 1.77 -5.07
N ARG A 27 -9.87 2.66 -4.31
CA ARG A 27 -8.40 2.68 -4.18
C ARG A 27 -7.94 1.77 -3.07
N ALA A 28 -6.86 1.04 -3.33
CA ALA A 28 -6.21 0.17 -2.37
C ALA A 28 -4.70 0.25 -2.53
N ILE A 29 -3.98 -0.04 -1.45
CA ILE A 29 -2.53 -0.19 -1.45
C ILE A 29 -2.21 -1.65 -1.26
N LYS A 30 -1.39 -2.21 -2.14
CA LYS A 30 -0.81 -3.53 -2.01
C LYS A 30 0.65 -3.38 -1.60
N GLY A 31 1.11 -4.18 -0.67
CA GLY A 31 2.53 -4.29 -0.35
C GLY A 31 2.79 -5.54 0.46
N ARG A 32 3.85 -5.53 1.26
CA ARG A 32 4.33 -6.69 2.01
C ARG A 32 4.68 -6.31 3.44
N CYS A 33 4.63 -7.30 4.33
CA CYS A 33 5.16 -7.17 5.68
C CYS A 33 6.70 -7.24 5.62
N PRO A 34 7.45 -6.25 6.17
CA PRO A 34 8.90 -6.29 6.16
C PRO A 34 9.48 -7.44 7.01
N ASP A 35 8.78 -7.86 8.07
CA ASP A 35 9.27 -8.92 8.95
C ASP A 35 9.01 -10.33 8.43
N CYS A 36 7.84 -10.58 7.85
CA CYS A 36 7.40 -11.95 7.50
C CYS A 36 7.10 -12.13 6.00
N GLY A 37 7.28 -11.10 5.19
CA GLY A 37 7.07 -11.11 3.74
C GLY A 37 5.61 -11.31 3.29
N SER A 38 4.65 -11.37 4.21
CA SER A 38 3.25 -11.63 3.86
C SER A 38 2.64 -10.47 3.09
N VAL A 39 1.89 -10.77 2.04
CA VAL A 39 1.21 -9.76 1.24
C VAL A 39 0.15 -9.08 2.11
N MET A 40 0.20 -7.74 2.16
CA MET A 40 -0.70 -6.89 2.91
C MET A 40 -1.43 -5.98 1.93
N VAL A 41 -2.75 -5.84 2.11
CA VAL A 41 -3.58 -4.94 1.30
C VAL A 41 -4.33 -4.00 2.23
N LYS A 42 -4.23 -2.70 1.98
CA LYS A 42 -4.95 -1.65 2.72
C LYS A 42 -5.90 -0.92 1.79
N VAL A 43 -7.20 -1.07 2.02
CA VAL A 43 -8.23 -0.34 1.27
C VAL A 43 -8.37 1.06 1.86
N ILE A 44 -8.20 2.10 1.05
CA ILE A 44 -8.22 3.50 1.51
C ILE A 44 -9.65 4.08 1.48
N GLY A 45 -10.54 3.55 0.63
CA GLY A 45 -11.95 3.97 0.54
C GLY A 45 -12.29 4.77 -0.71
N THR A 46 -13.58 5.10 -0.85
CA THR A 46 -14.22 5.69 -2.04
C THR A 46 -13.64 7.07 -2.40
N ILE A 47 -13.73 7.40 -3.69
CA ILE A 47 -13.23 8.64 -4.30
C ILE A 47 -13.85 9.85 -3.60
N GLY A 48 -13.15 10.44 -2.63
CA GLY A 48 -13.59 11.63 -1.91
C GLY A 48 -12.42 12.25 -1.16
N LYS A 49 -11.89 13.35 -1.72
CA LYS A 49 -10.81 14.20 -1.20
C LYS A 49 -9.50 13.48 -0.81
N VAL A 50 -8.53 13.56 -1.73
CA VAL A 50 -7.10 13.46 -1.38
C VAL A 50 -6.69 14.75 -0.63
N GLU A 51 -7.02 14.86 0.64
CA GLU A 51 -6.33 15.82 1.50
C GLU A 51 -5.01 15.20 1.96
N GLY A 52 -3.90 15.76 1.47
CA GLY A 52 -2.57 15.48 1.98
C GLY A 52 -1.69 14.68 1.03
N ARG A 53 -1.16 15.37 0.02
CA ARG A 53 0.15 15.15 -0.58
C ARG A 53 0.43 13.72 -1.10
N VAL A 54 -0.02 13.47 -2.33
CA VAL A 54 0.66 12.52 -3.23
C VAL A 54 2.01 13.12 -3.62
N GLU A 55 3.01 13.09 -2.72
CA GLU A 55 4.39 13.28 -3.17
C GLU A 55 4.73 12.06 -4.02
N ASN A 56 4.72 12.28 -5.33
CA ASN A 56 5.29 11.41 -6.34
C ASN A 56 4.89 9.93 -6.20
N LEU A 57 3.86 9.54 -6.94
CA LEU A 57 3.69 8.15 -7.36
C LEU A 57 4.80 7.76 -8.37
N ALA A 58 6.06 8.08 -8.04
CA ALA A 58 7.23 7.50 -8.65
C ALA A 58 7.38 6.12 -8.02
N ASN A 59 7.16 5.10 -8.84
CA ASN A 59 7.28 3.70 -8.50
C ASN A 59 8.77 3.41 -8.15
N PRO A 60 9.17 3.16 -6.89
CA PRO A 60 10.56 2.81 -6.58
C PRO A 60 10.72 1.31 -6.88
N GLY A 61 10.85 0.98 -8.15
CA GLY A 61 10.89 -0.40 -8.60
C GLY A 61 11.22 -0.59 -10.06
N GLU A 62 11.84 0.40 -10.72
CA GLU A 62 12.59 0.13 -11.94
C GLU A 62 13.98 -0.39 -11.50
N PRO A 63 14.30 -1.68 -11.68
CA PRO A 63 15.66 -2.14 -11.54
C PRO A 63 16.48 -1.52 -12.68
N GLU A 64 17.43 -0.64 -12.35
CA GLU A 64 18.47 -0.19 -13.29
C GLU A 64 19.14 -1.43 -13.94
N ARG A 65 18.93 -1.62 -15.24
CA ARG A 65 19.77 -2.44 -16.14
C ARG A 65 19.80 -1.85 -17.53
#